data_AF-A0A9D5J6S4-F1
#
_entry.id   AF-A0A9D5J6S4-F1
#
_cell.length_a   1.000
_cell.length_b   1.000
_cell.length_c   1.000
_cell.angle_alpha   90.00
_cell.angle_beta   90.00
_cell.angle_gamma   90.00
#
_symmetry.space_group_name_H-M   'P 1'
#
loop_
_entity.id
_entity.type
_entity.pdbx_description
1 polymer ?
#
loop_
_entity_poly.entity_id
_entity_poly.type
_entity_poly.pdbx_seq_one_letter_code
_entity_poly.pdbx_strand_id
1 'polypeptide(L)'
;MAPNNDRNSVAWDGRAGNAGGPAFGAALRALARERELDDAAFAAATELDPQRCARIFAGEERVTVPELARMAQALRVRAIEFMQRTNLLSLEVYALGLDPLYFLPPGGVRKDARIYMREINPRHRVPERDMLVRNPTLKELAADTVLDPLGKLEIELAYLLRAAVQSTGGTL
;
A
#
# COMPACT_ATOMS: atom_id res chain seq x y z
N MET A 1 -24.92 -20.32 13.78
CA MET A 1 -23.96 -19.30 14.20
C MET A 1 -22.57 -19.86 13.91
N ALA A 2 -22.04 -19.59 12.71
CA ALA A 2 -20.73 -20.10 12.30
C ALA A 2 -19.63 -19.30 13.01
N PRO A 3 -18.47 -19.91 13.33
CA PRO A 3 -17.37 -19.17 13.93
C PRO A 3 -16.84 -18.14 12.91
N ASN A 4 -16.87 -16.87 13.30
CA ASN A 4 -16.25 -15.76 12.57
C ASN A 4 -14.76 -16.05 12.43
N ASN A 5 -14.32 -16.45 11.24
CA ASN A 5 -12.92 -16.69 10.90
C ASN A 5 -12.17 -15.39 10.53
N ASP A 6 -12.80 -14.23 10.74
CA ASP A 6 -12.34 -12.92 10.24
C ASP A 6 -11.31 -12.20 11.15
N ARG A 7 -10.69 -12.89 12.10
CA ARG A 7 -9.78 -12.25 13.08
C ARG A 7 -8.29 -12.32 12.73
N ASN A 8 -7.92 -12.96 11.62
CA ASN A 8 -6.51 -13.15 11.24
C ASN A 8 -6.03 -12.27 10.06
N SER A 9 -6.86 -11.36 9.53
CA SER A 9 -6.65 -10.83 8.18
C SER A 9 -6.52 -9.30 8.03
N VAL A 10 -6.47 -8.51 9.11
CA VAL A 10 -6.47 -7.04 8.95
C VAL A 10 -5.04 -6.51 8.81
N ALA A 11 -4.59 -6.34 7.57
CA ALA A 11 -3.27 -5.81 7.21
C ALA A 11 -3.13 -4.31 7.57
N TRP A 12 -4.22 -3.54 7.57
CA TRP A 12 -4.24 -2.13 8.01
C TRP A 12 -5.49 -1.76 8.82
N ASP A 13 -5.28 -1.19 10.02
CA ASP A 13 -6.33 -0.63 10.87
C ASP A 13 -6.47 0.87 10.63
N GLY A 14 -7.53 1.26 9.92
CA GLY A 14 -7.80 2.67 9.61
C GLY A 14 -8.27 3.53 10.79
N ARG A 15 -8.67 2.92 11.93
CA ARG A 15 -8.99 3.65 13.17
C ARG A 15 -7.72 3.98 13.93
N ALA A 16 -6.82 3.02 14.06
CA ALA A 16 -5.54 3.21 14.74
C ALA A 16 -4.47 3.85 13.84
N GLY A 17 -4.64 3.82 12.52
CA GLY A 17 -3.68 4.35 11.56
C GLY A 17 -2.41 3.52 11.49
N ASN A 18 -2.51 2.19 11.61
CA ASN A 18 -1.35 1.30 11.62
C ASN A 18 -1.55 0.02 10.79
N ALA A 19 -0.45 -0.50 10.25
CA ALA A 19 -0.35 -1.77 9.52
C ALA A 19 0.20 -2.87 10.42
N GLY A 20 -0.07 -4.15 10.11
CA GLY A 20 0.62 -5.25 10.77
C GLY A 20 0.05 -6.63 10.44
N GLY A 21 0.44 -7.61 11.25
CA GLY A 21 -0.02 -8.99 11.13
C GLY A 21 0.91 -9.90 10.30
N PRO A 22 0.72 -11.23 10.39
CA PRO A 22 1.68 -12.20 9.84
C PRO A 22 1.86 -12.13 8.33
N ALA A 23 0.77 -11.87 7.58
CA ALA A 23 0.83 -11.76 6.12
C ALA A 23 1.60 -10.52 5.66
N PHE A 24 1.44 -9.39 6.37
CA PHE A 24 2.20 -8.17 6.14
C PHE A 24 3.68 -8.38 6.46
N GLY A 25 3.99 -8.90 7.65
CA GLY A 25 5.36 -9.14 8.09
C GLY A 25 6.14 -10.07 7.17
N ALA A 26 5.51 -11.18 6.76
CA ALA A 26 6.11 -12.13 5.82
C ALA A 26 6.35 -11.52 4.43
N ALA A 27 5.39 -10.76 3.91
CA ALA A 27 5.51 -10.11 2.60
C ALA A 27 6.56 -8.99 2.61
N LEU A 28 6.63 -8.21 3.70
CA LEU A 28 7.66 -7.18 3.89
C LEU A 28 9.06 -7.81 3.92
N ARG A 29 9.24 -8.91 4.65
CA ARG A 29 10.54 -9.62 4.69
C ARG A 29 10.92 -10.21 3.35
N ALA A 30 9.96 -10.76 2.61
CA ALA A 30 10.19 -11.26 1.25
C ALA A 30 10.64 -10.13 0.31
N LEU A 31 9.94 -8.98 0.36
CA LEU A 31 10.29 -7.80 -0.42
C LEU A 31 11.68 -7.25 -0.06
N ALA A 32 12.05 -7.22 1.23
CA ALA A 32 13.38 -6.82 1.67
C ALA A 32 14.48 -7.69 1.06
N ARG A 33 14.32 -9.01 1.10
CA ARG A 33 15.27 -9.96 0.51
C ARG A 33 15.39 -9.80 -1.01
N GLU A 34 14.28 -9.57 -1.70
CA GLU A 34 14.30 -9.30 -3.14
C GLU A 34 15.00 -7.99 -3.50
N ARG A 35 15.01 -7.02 -2.58
CA ARG A 35 15.78 -5.77 -2.67
C ARG A 35 17.18 -5.89 -2.08
N GLU A 36 17.65 -7.12 -1.85
CA GLU A 36 18.98 -7.46 -1.35
C GLU A 36 19.28 -6.85 0.03
N LEU A 37 18.25 -6.59 0.83
CA LEU A 37 18.37 -6.19 2.23
C LEU A 37 18.14 -7.41 3.11
N ASP A 38 19.18 -7.85 3.81
CA ASP A 38 19.00 -8.76 4.94
C ASP A 38 18.31 -8.07 6.12
N ASP A 39 17.94 -8.82 7.15
CA ASP A 39 17.15 -8.29 8.27
C ASP A 39 17.89 -7.15 9.01
N ALA A 40 19.22 -7.20 9.09
CA ALA A 40 20.03 -6.20 9.77
C ALA A 40 20.18 -4.92 8.92
N ALA A 41 20.44 -5.09 7.62
CA ALA A 41 20.51 -3.99 6.66
C ALA A 41 19.16 -3.27 6.54
N PHE A 42 18.05 -4.02 6.55
CA PHE A 42 16.71 -3.44 6.55
C PHE A 42 16.43 -2.66 7.83
N ALA A 43 16.75 -3.20 9.01
CA ALA A 43 16.57 -2.49 10.28
C ALA A 43 17.39 -1.18 10.30
N ALA A 44 18.64 -1.22 9.84
CA ALA A 44 19.48 -0.02 9.75
C ALA A 44 18.91 1.01 8.74
N ALA A 45 18.53 0.58 7.54
CA ALA A 45 18.00 1.45 6.50
C ALA A 45 16.65 2.09 6.85
N THR A 46 15.89 1.45 7.73
CA THR A 46 14.59 1.96 8.23
C THR A 46 14.70 2.67 9.57
N GLU A 47 15.91 2.74 10.14
CA GLU A 47 16.18 3.27 11.48
C GLU A 47 15.27 2.65 12.54
N LEU A 48 15.09 1.34 12.45
CA LEU A 48 14.33 0.53 13.41
C LEU A 48 15.27 -0.27 14.30
N ASP A 49 14.87 -0.43 15.56
CA ASP A 49 15.53 -1.38 16.44
C ASP A 49 15.46 -2.81 15.84
N PRO A 50 16.56 -3.57 15.81
CA PRO A 50 16.57 -4.91 15.21
C PRO A 50 15.58 -5.89 15.86
N GLN A 51 15.36 -5.81 17.17
CA GLN A 51 14.41 -6.70 17.86
C GLN A 51 12.97 -6.35 17.47
N ARG A 52 12.68 -5.05 17.36
CA ARG A 52 11.40 -4.56 16.84
C ARG A 52 11.17 -4.98 15.39
N CYS A 53 12.19 -4.87 14.54
CA CYS A 53 12.13 -5.32 13.15
C CYS A 53 11.77 -6.82 13.06
N ALA A 54 12.39 -7.66 13.90
CA ALA A 54 12.07 -9.08 13.96
C ALA A 54 10.60 -9.34 14.36
N ARG A 55 10.05 -8.59 15.33
CA ARG A 55 8.63 -8.69 15.72
C ARG A 55 7.68 -8.22 14.61
N ILE A 56 8.04 -7.18 13.86
CA ILE A 56 7.28 -6.72 12.69
C ILE A 56 7.25 -7.82 11.62
N PHE A 57 8.40 -8.45 11.32
CA PHE A 57 8.46 -9.56 10.37
C PHE A 57 7.69 -10.80 10.84
N ALA A 58 7.61 -11.04 12.14
CA ALA A 58 6.78 -12.08 12.73
C ALA A 58 5.27 -11.72 12.72
N GLY A 59 4.92 -10.46 12.43
CA GLY A 59 3.54 -9.96 12.45
C GLY A 59 3.00 -9.67 13.85
N GLU A 60 3.87 -9.61 14.85
CA GLU A 60 3.53 -9.40 16.26
C GLU A 60 3.40 -7.92 16.61
N GLU A 61 3.97 -7.04 15.79
CA GLU A 61 3.97 -5.61 16.01
C GLU A 61 3.38 -4.84 14.83
N ARG A 62 2.70 -3.74 15.15
CA ARG A 62 2.07 -2.84 14.18
C ARG A 62 2.96 -1.62 13.91
N VAL A 63 2.81 -1.05 12.72
CA VAL A 63 3.65 0.02 12.20
C VAL A 63 2.80 1.18 11.69
N THR A 64 3.27 2.40 11.90
CA THR A 64 2.61 3.66 11.56
C THR A 64 2.90 4.09 10.12
N VAL A 65 2.17 5.08 9.58
CA VAL A 65 2.44 5.59 8.21
C VAL A 65 3.88 6.10 8.05
N PRO A 66 4.46 6.90 8.97
CA PRO A 66 5.85 7.33 8.85
C PRO A 66 6.83 6.16 8.78
N GLU A 67 6.54 5.06 9.48
CA GLU A 67 7.36 3.85 9.42
C GLU A 67 7.20 3.13 8.09
N LEU A 68 5.98 3.02 7.56
CA LEU A 68 5.76 2.49 6.22
C LEU A 68 6.49 3.33 5.15
N ALA A 69 6.53 4.65 5.30
CA ALA A 69 7.26 5.53 4.39
C ALA A 69 8.77 5.27 4.43
N ARG A 70 9.37 5.16 5.62
CA ARG A 70 10.78 4.77 5.77
C ARG A 70 11.07 3.38 5.18
N MET A 71 10.18 2.42 5.39
CA MET A 71 10.30 1.08 4.79
C MET A 71 10.26 1.12 3.27
N ALA A 72 9.27 1.81 2.69
CA ALA A 72 9.15 1.95 1.24
C ALA A 72 10.35 2.69 0.63
N GLN A 73 10.85 3.74 1.30
CA GLN A 73 12.06 4.45 0.91
C GLN A 73 13.31 3.56 0.95
N ALA A 74 13.52 2.83 2.04
CA ALA A 74 14.64 1.89 2.19
C ALA A 74 14.64 0.82 1.09
N LEU A 75 13.45 0.32 0.75
CA LEU A 75 13.23 -0.67 -0.31
C LEU A 75 13.25 -0.07 -1.73
N ARG A 76 13.36 1.26 -1.85
CA ARG A 76 13.35 2.02 -3.12
C ARG A 76 12.14 1.70 -3.98
N VAL A 77 10.98 1.57 -3.35
CA VAL A 77 9.70 1.31 -4.01
C VAL A 77 8.75 2.48 -3.80
N ARG A 78 7.83 2.66 -4.74
CA ARG A 78 6.76 3.65 -4.61
C ARG A 78 5.69 3.19 -3.62
N ALA A 79 4.88 4.13 -3.11
CA ALA A 79 3.81 3.84 -2.16
C ALA A 79 2.85 2.75 -2.66
N ILE A 80 2.36 2.87 -3.90
CA ILE A 80 1.40 1.92 -4.46
C ILE A 80 2.00 0.52 -4.65
N GLU A 81 3.24 0.43 -5.16
CA GLU A 81 3.97 -0.83 -5.30
C GLU A 81 4.17 -1.46 -3.92
N PHE A 82 4.66 -0.68 -2.96
CA PHE A 82 4.87 -1.12 -1.59
C PHE A 82 3.60 -1.69 -0.97
N MET A 83 2.48 -0.99 -1.05
CA MET A 83 1.19 -1.44 -0.51
C MET A 83 0.71 -2.76 -1.13
N GLN A 84 0.86 -2.92 -2.45
CA GLN A 84 0.51 -4.17 -3.13
C GLN A 84 1.44 -5.32 -2.72
N ARG A 85 2.74 -5.05 -2.67
CA ARG A 85 3.76 -6.06 -2.40
C ARG A 85 3.83 -6.50 -0.94
N THR A 86 3.31 -5.69 -0.03
CA THR A 86 3.21 -5.99 1.41
C THR A 86 1.82 -6.48 1.83
N ASN A 87 0.93 -6.76 0.88
CA ASN A 87 -0.46 -7.16 1.13
C ASN A 87 -1.31 -6.14 1.92
N LEU A 88 -0.88 -4.87 2.00
CA LEU A 88 -1.72 -3.78 2.53
C LEU A 88 -2.84 -3.41 1.55
N LEU A 89 -2.64 -3.70 0.26
CA LEU A 89 -3.64 -3.50 -0.77
C LEU A 89 -3.78 -4.77 -1.61
N SER A 90 -4.90 -5.47 -1.46
CA SER A 90 -5.22 -6.59 -2.34
C SER A 90 -5.65 -6.11 -3.73
N LEU A 91 -5.50 -6.97 -4.74
CA LEU A 91 -5.99 -6.71 -6.10
C LEU A 91 -7.52 -6.48 -6.14
N GLU A 92 -8.27 -7.05 -5.19
CA GLU A 92 -9.72 -6.86 -5.10
C GLU A 92 -10.08 -5.46 -4.59
N VAL A 93 -9.38 -4.96 -3.57
CA VAL A 93 -9.54 -3.58 -3.08
C VAL A 93 -9.10 -2.56 -4.14
N TYR A 94 -8.01 -2.89 -4.84
CA TYR A 94 -7.56 -2.13 -6.00
C TYR A 94 -8.65 -2.04 -7.10
N ALA A 95 -9.40 -3.13 -7.33
CA ALA A 95 -10.49 -3.16 -8.32
C ALA A 95 -11.81 -2.51 -7.84
N LEU A 96 -12.02 -2.35 -6.53
CA LEU A 96 -13.29 -1.90 -5.93
C LEU A 96 -13.31 -0.43 -5.48
N GLY A 97 -12.17 0.26 -5.38
CA GLY A 97 -12.19 1.67 -4.94
C GLY A 97 -10.93 2.50 -5.15
N LEU A 98 -9.77 1.86 -5.29
CA LEU A 98 -8.58 2.48 -5.92
C LEU A 98 -8.53 2.13 -7.42
N ASP A 99 -9.70 2.12 -8.04
CA ASP A 99 -9.84 1.93 -9.47
C ASP A 99 -8.98 3.02 -10.16
N PRO A 100 -8.00 2.70 -11.01
CA PRO A 100 -7.35 3.71 -11.85
C PRO A 100 -8.38 4.49 -12.70
N LEU A 101 -9.61 3.98 -12.83
CA LEU A 101 -10.75 4.61 -13.48
C LEU A 101 -11.65 5.45 -12.53
N TYR A 102 -11.47 5.37 -11.20
CA TYR A 102 -12.06 6.32 -10.24
C TYR A 102 -11.71 7.78 -10.61
N PHE A 103 -10.58 7.96 -11.29
CA PHE A 103 -10.04 9.23 -11.76
C PHE A 103 -10.47 9.62 -13.19
N LEU A 104 -11.31 8.81 -13.87
CA LEU A 104 -11.94 9.20 -15.14
C LEU A 104 -13.28 9.93 -14.89
N PRO A 105 -13.70 10.91 -15.71
CA PRO A 105 -15.03 11.51 -15.60
C PRO A 105 -16.15 10.45 -15.62
N PRO A 106 -17.23 10.60 -14.84
CA PRO A 106 -18.36 9.68 -14.91
C PRO A 106 -18.95 9.66 -16.32
N GLY A 107 -19.23 8.47 -16.87
CA GLY A 107 -19.79 8.32 -18.23
C GLY A 107 -19.27 7.10 -18.98
N GLY A 108 -19.47 7.08 -20.31
CA GLY A 108 -19.12 5.95 -21.19
C GLY A 108 -17.66 5.53 -21.11
N VAL A 109 -16.74 6.50 -21.03
CA VAL A 109 -15.29 6.26 -20.96
C VAL A 109 -14.89 5.43 -19.74
N ARG A 110 -15.49 5.69 -18.56
CA ARG A 110 -15.24 4.91 -17.35
C ARG A 110 -15.80 3.48 -17.48
N LYS A 111 -16.95 3.33 -18.15
CA LYS A 111 -17.60 2.02 -18.38
C LYS A 111 -16.77 1.15 -19.33
N ASP A 112 -16.29 1.72 -20.43
CA ASP A 112 -15.54 1.00 -21.46
C ASP A 112 -14.15 0.57 -20.97
N ALA A 113 -13.47 1.43 -20.21
CA ALA A 113 -12.20 1.10 -19.60
C ALA A 113 -12.33 0.00 -18.51
N ARG A 114 -13.49 -0.07 -17.82
CA ARG A 114 -13.78 -1.10 -16.83
C ARG A 114 -14.05 -2.46 -17.48
N ILE A 115 -14.69 -2.44 -18.66
CA ILE A 115 -14.87 -3.62 -19.52
C ILE A 115 -13.49 -4.10 -20.01
N TYR A 116 -12.68 -3.19 -20.57
CA TYR A 116 -11.31 -3.49 -21.03
C TYR A 116 -10.43 -4.07 -19.93
N MET A 117 -10.44 -3.50 -18.72
CA MET A 117 -9.69 -4.02 -17.57
C MET A 117 -10.20 -5.38 -17.07
N ARG A 118 -11.52 -5.63 -17.10
CA ARG A 118 -12.09 -6.94 -16.73
C ARG A 118 -11.80 -8.03 -17.76
N GLU A 119 -11.86 -7.70 -19.04
CA GLU A 119 -11.73 -8.67 -20.13
C GLU A 119 -10.28 -9.06 -20.43
N ILE A 120 -9.31 -8.18 -20.13
CA ILE A 120 -7.89 -8.41 -20.42
C ILE A 120 -7.10 -8.85 -19.19
N ASN A 121 -7.60 -8.61 -17.96
CA ASN A 121 -6.72 -8.62 -16.80
C ASN A 121 -7.13 -9.50 -15.59
N PRO A 122 -6.93 -10.81 -15.68
CA PRO A 122 -6.54 -11.62 -14.53
C PRO A 122 -5.01 -11.86 -14.44
N ARG A 123 -4.18 -11.31 -15.35
CA ARG A 123 -2.77 -11.74 -15.54
C ARG A 123 -1.69 -10.65 -15.58
N HIS A 124 -2.03 -9.36 -15.53
CA HIS A 124 -1.10 -8.23 -15.66
C HIS A 124 -1.27 -7.19 -14.54
N ARG A 125 -0.16 -6.70 -13.99
CA ARG A 125 -0.16 -5.60 -13.02
C ARG A 125 -0.58 -4.31 -13.75
N VAL A 126 -1.42 -3.49 -13.14
CA VAL A 126 -1.81 -2.21 -13.76
C VAL A 126 -0.59 -1.29 -13.89
N PRO A 127 -0.39 -0.60 -15.03
CA PRO A 127 0.73 0.31 -15.21
C PRO A 127 0.66 1.50 -14.24
N GLU A 128 1.62 1.58 -13.33
CA GLU A 128 1.68 2.58 -12.26
C GLU A 128 1.75 4.05 -12.74
N ARG A 129 2.05 4.27 -14.02
CA ARG A 129 2.17 5.60 -14.65
C ARG A 129 0.81 6.28 -14.83
N ASP A 130 -0.25 5.50 -15.06
CA ASP A 130 -1.59 6.03 -15.34
C ASP A 130 -2.28 6.59 -14.09
N MET A 131 -1.90 6.12 -12.90
CA MET A 131 -2.46 6.57 -11.63
C MET A 131 -1.98 7.97 -11.21
N LEU A 132 -0.68 8.24 -11.35
CA LEU A 132 -0.07 9.52 -10.92
C LEU A 132 -0.50 10.70 -11.78
N VAL A 133 -0.71 10.49 -13.09
CA VAL A 133 -1.09 11.56 -14.01
C VAL A 133 -2.55 12.00 -13.83
N ARG A 134 -3.41 11.11 -13.31
CA ARG A 134 -4.87 11.31 -13.27
C ARG A 134 -5.42 11.63 -11.89
N ASN A 135 -4.68 11.37 -10.81
CA ASN A 135 -5.11 11.76 -9.46
C ASN A 135 -4.64 13.21 -9.17
N PRO A 136 -5.55 14.19 -9.06
CA PRO A 136 -5.17 15.58 -8.83
C PRO A 136 -4.42 15.77 -7.51
N THR A 137 -4.81 15.09 -6.43
CA THR A 137 -4.13 15.16 -5.13
C THR A 137 -2.69 14.64 -5.22
N LEU A 138 -2.47 13.48 -5.83
CA LEU A 138 -1.12 12.92 -5.98
C LEU A 138 -0.27 13.72 -6.96
N LYS A 139 -0.90 14.31 -7.99
CA LYS A 139 -0.22 15.20 -8.93
C LYS A 139 0.28 16.47 -8.23
N GLU A 140 -0.56 17.12 -7.43
CA GLU A 140 -0.16 18.30 -6.64
C GLU A 140 0.92 17.93 -5.62
N LEU A 141 0.77 16.80 -4.92
CA LEU A 141 1.79 16.31 -3.99
C LEU A 141 3.15 16.04 -4.66
N ALA A 142 3.14 15.47 -5.87
CA ALA A 142 4.36 15.24 -6.63
C ALA A 142 5.04 16.57 -7.01
N ALA A 143 4.24 17.58 -7.38
CA ALA A 143 4.71 18.91 -7.76
C ALA A 143 5.11 19.81 -6.58
N ASP A 144 4.73 19.46 -5.35
CA ASP A 144 5.05 20.22 -4.13
C ASP A 144 6.58 20.38 -3.95
N THR A 145 7.04 21.58 -3.60
CA THR A 145 8.48 21.86 -3.42
C THR A 145 8.89 22.09 -1.97
N VAL A 146 7.92 22.07 -1.05
CA VAL A 146 8.15 22.29 0.38
C VAL A 146 8.53 20.98 1.07
N LEU A 147 7.91 19.87 0.66
CA LEU A 147 8.12 18.55 1.22
C LEU A 147 9.32 17.85 0.58
N ASP A 148 10.11 17.19 1.43
CA ASP A 148 11.16 16.28 0.98
C ASP A 148 10.56 14.96 0.42
N PRO A 149 11.38 14.10 -0.22
CA PRO A 149 10.86 12.86 -0.80
C PRO A 149 10.20 11.92 0.21
N LEU A 150 10.66 11.89 1.46
CA LEU A 150 10.09 11.03 2.50
C LEU A 150 8.72 11.53 2.95
N GLY A 151 8.59 12.84 3.19
CA GLY A 151 7.32 13.48 3.53
C GLY A 151 6.28 13.33 2.42
N LYS A 152 6.69 13.44 1.15
CA LYS A 152 5.80 13.13 0.02
C LYS A 152 5.32 11.68 0.04
N LEU A 153 6.22 10.74 0.27
CA LEU A 153 5.89 9.32 0.34
C LEU A 153 4.94 9.00 1.50
N GLU A 154 5.13 9.65 2.65
CA GLU A 154 4.25 9.54 3.81
C GLU A 154 2.82 10.01 3.50
N ILE A 155 2.67 11.20 2.90
CA ILE A 155 1.35 11.74 2.54
C ILE A 155 0.69 10.86 1.45
N GLU A 156 1.46 10.36 0.48
CA GLU A 156 0.95 9.45 -0.54
C GLU A 156 0.41 8.16 0.10
N LEU A 157 1.17 7.54 1.01
CA LEU A 157 0.72 6.37 1.76
C LEU A 157 -0.52 6.65 2.60
N ALA A 158 -0.54 7.76 3.35
CA ALA A 158 -1.69 8.15 4.16
C ALA A 158 -2.96 8.31 3.32
N TYR A 159 -2.85 8.99 2.17
CA TYR A 159 -3.96 9.17 1.24
C TYR A 159 -4.44 7.83 0.68
N LEU A 160 -3.53 7.00 0.16
CA LEU A 160 -3.86 5.72 -0.45
C LEU A 160 -4.49 4.75 0.56
N LEU A 161 -3.93 4.64 1.76
CA LEU A 161 -4.47 3.80 2.82
C LEU A 161 -5.85 4.28 3.27
N ARG A 162 -6.05 5.60 3.41
CA ARG A 162 -7.35 6.16 3.78
C ARG A 162 -8.41 5.91 2.71
N ALA A 163 -8.06 6.14 1.45
CA ALA A 163 -8.95 5.89 0.31
C ALA A 163 -9.32 4.39 0.22
N ALA A 164 -8.33 3.51 0.37
CA ALA A 164 -8.53 2.07 0.37
C ALA A 164 -9.48 1.63 1.51
N VAL A 165 -9.22 2.02 2.77
CA VAL A 165 -10.07 1.71 3.92
C VAL A 165 -11.51 2.19 3.74
N GLN A 166 -11.70 3.42 3.24
CA GLN A 166 -13.04 3.97 3.05
C GLN A 166 -13.83 3.18 1.99
N SER A 167 -13.17 2.70 0.95
CA SER A 167 -13.81 1.91 -0.10
C SER A 167 -14.16 0.48 0.30
N THR A 168 -13.44 -0.09 1.27
CA THR A 168 -13.70 -1.43 1.80
C THR A 168 -14.64 -1.45 3.00
N GLY A 169 -15.20 -0.30 3.41
CA GLY A 169 -16.08 -0.23 4.56
C GLY A 169 -15.35 -0.36 5.91
N GLY A 170 -14.04 -0.09 5.95
CA GLY A 170 -13.28 0.02 7.20
C GLY A 170 -12.22 -1.05 7.45
N THR A 171 -12.00 -1.98 6.53
CA THR A 171 -11.07 -3.10 6.73
C THR A 171 -10.20 -3.35 5.50
N LEU A 172 -8.88 -3.42 5.71
CA LEU A 172 -7.89 -3.89 4.73
C LEU A 172 -7.15 -5.09 5.29
#